data_AF-A0A0N0E0Z0-F1
#
_entry.id   AF-A0A0N0E0Z0-F1
#
_cell.length_a   1.000
_cell.length_b   1.000
_cell.length_c   1.000
_cell.angle_alpha   90.00
_cell.angle_beta   90.00
_cell.angle_gamma   90.00
#
_symmetry.space_group_name_H-M   'P 1'
#
loop_
_entity.id
_entity.type
_entity.pdbx_description
1 polymer ?
#
loop_
_entity_poly.entity_id
_entity_poly.type
_entity_poly.pdbx_seq_one_letter_code
_entity_poly.pdbx_strand_id
1 'polypeptide(L)'
;MSALRKAQYEYDNRLPPPVSEDDLAEVEWIDANADRLLAGYRVDWGYRPGDKGEVTQAHFAKAVQDHVNQRQIDGLDEKDALGQLVIAASGFASAGSLLDLAIYLVGGKQALKEIAVELLKPHAEQAVAAQQEQDRLERECGF
;
A
#
# COMPACT_ATOMS: atom_id res chain seq x y z
N MET A 1 -31.76 18.88 33.11
CA MET A 1 -30.55 19.21 32.33
C MET A 1 -30.96 19.98 31.08
N SER A 2 -30.20 21.00 30.68
CA SER A 2 -30.41 21.72 29.41
C SER A 2 -30.12 20.81 28.21
N ALA A 3 -30.86 20.98 27.11
CA ALA A 3 -30.64 20.26 25.85
C ALA A 3 -29.19 20.36 25.36
N LEU A 4 -28.54 21.50 25.60
CA LEU A 4 -27.15 21.75 25.22
C LEU A 4 -26.16 20.91 26.06
N ARG A 5 -26.44 20.74 27.36
CA ARG A 5 -25.67 19.82 28.22
C ARG A 5 -25.87 18.36 27.85
N LYS A 6 -27.05 17.98 27.36
CA LYS A 6 -27.34 16.62 26.92
C LYS A 6 -26.60 16.27 25.62
N ALA A 7 -26.63 17.17 24.63
CA ALA A 7 -25.88 17.00 23.40
C ALA A 7 -24.36 16.95 23.62
N GLN A 8 -23.84 17.81 24.52
CA GLN A 8 -22.43 17.78 24.91
C GLN A 8 -22.06 16.43 25.55
N TYR A 9 -22.87 15.97 26.51
CA TYR A 9 -22.65 14.68 27.16
C TYR A 9 -22.72 13.50 26.17
N GLU A 10 -23.63 13.52 25.20
CA GLU A 10 -23.73 12.48 24.17
C GLU A 10 -22.55 12.50 23.20
N TYR A 11 -22.02 13.68 22.85
CA TYR A 11 -20.84 13.82 22.00
C TYR A 11 -19.57 13.37 22.71
N ASP A 12 -19.37 13.82 23.96
CA ASP A 12 -18.19 13.49 24.78
C ASP A 12 -18.12 11.99 25.12
N ASN A 13 -19.27 11.29 25.21
CA ASN A 13 -19.36 9.85 25.46
C ASN A 13 -19.57 9.02 24.18
N ARG A 14 -19.51 9.63 22.99
CA ARG A 14 -19.63 8.88 21.74
C ARG A 14 -18.35 8.07 21.55
N LEU A 15 -18.45 6.76 21.74
CA LEU A 15 -17.39 5.84 21.37
C LEU A 15 -17.13 5.95 19.85
N PRO A 16 -15.88 5.79 19.40
CA PRO A 16 -15.60 5.58 17.98
C PRO A 16 -16.48 4.45 17.45
N PRO A 17 -16.92 4.52 16.18
CA PRO A 17 -17.60 3.39 15.57
C PRO A 17 -16.72 2.14 15.74
N PRO A 18 -17.31 0.98 16.06
CA PRO A 18 -16.56 -0.26 16.12
C PRO A 18 -15.92 -0.51 14.76
N VAL A 19 -14.61 -0.78 14.75
CA VAL A 19 -13.92 -1.26 13.55
C VAL A 19 -14.42 -2.67 13.27
N SER A 20 -14.86 -2.96 12.05
CA SER A 20 -15.30 -4.32 11.69
C SER A 20 -14.10 -5.27 11.74
N GLU A 21 -14.32 -6.54 12.08
CA GLU A 21 -13.27 -7.57 11.97
C GLU A 21 -12.79 -7.71 10.52
N ASP A 22 -13.68 -7.50 9.54
CA ASP A 22 -13.35 -7.50 8.12
C ASP A 22 -12.40 -6.36 7.75
N ASP A 23 -12.63 -5.16 8.28
CA ASP A 23 -11.76 -3.99 8.05
C ASP A 23 -10.34 -4.25 8.60
N LEU A 24 -10.24 -4.95 9.74
CA LEU A 24 -8.95 -5.32 10.33
C LEU A 24 -8.23 -6.36 9.48
N ALA A 25 -8.94 -7.38 8.99
CA ALA A 25 -8.37 -8.40 8.12
C ALA A 25 -7.83 -7.81 6.80
N GLU A 26 -8.53 -6.83 6.22
CA GLU A 26 -8.07 -6.10 5.04
C GLU A 26 -6.80 -5.29 5.32
N VAL A 27 -6.75 -4.56 6.43
CA VAL A 27 -5.56 -3.77 6.81
C VAL A 27 -4.35 -4.67 7.03
N GLU A 28 -4.52 -5.77 7.77
CA GLU A 28 -3.45 -6.75 7.99
C GLU A 28 -2.97 -7.39 6.69
N TRP A 29 -3.90 -7.71 5.79
CA TRP A 29 -3.57 -8.25 4.48
C TRP A 29 -2.77 -7.25 3.64
N ILE A 30 -3.18 -5.97 3.60
CA ILE A 30 -2.48 -4.91 2.88
C ILE A 30 -1.06 -4.73 3.44
N ASP A 31 -0.92 -4.58 4.76
CA ASP A 31 0.38 -4.32 5.39
C ASP A 31 1.37 -5.46 5.13
N ALA A 32 0.93 -6.71 5.31
CA ALA A 32 1.78 -7.88 5.05
C ALA A 32 2.19 -7.97 3.57
N ASN A 33 1.28 -7.71 2.64
CA ASN A 33 1.55 -7.83 1.21
C ASN A 33 2.31 -6.62 0.64
N ALA A 34 2.18 -5.43 1.23
CA ALA A 34 3.01 -4.28 0.90
C ALA A 34 4.48 -4.59 1.20
N ASP A 35 4.79 -5.13 2.38
CA ASP A 35 6.16 -5.52 2.74
C ASP A 35 6.71 -6.61 1.79
N ARG A 36 5.85 -7.54 1.31
CA ARG A 36 6.23 -8.53 0.29
C ARG A 36 6.55 -7.91 -1.07
N LEU A 37 5.77 -6.92 -1.51
CA LEU A 37 6.07 -6.16 -2.74
C LEU A 37 7.40 -5.42 -2.64
N LEU A 38 7.67 -4.78 -1.49
CA LEU A 38 8.95 -4.09 -1.25
C LEU A 38 10.14 -5.06 -1.26
N ALA A 39 9.93 -6.30 -0.81
CA ALA A 39 10.94 -7.36 -0.87
C ALA A 39 11.08 -8.03 -2.26
N GLY A 40 10.33 -7.58 -3.27
CA GLY A 40 10.44 -8.05 -4.65
C GLY A 40 9.53 -9.24 -5.01
N TYR A 41 8.65 -9.66 -4.12
CA TYR A 41 7.70 -10.74 -4.41
C TYR A 41 6.47 -10.24 -5.17
N ARG A 42 5.75 -11.15 -5.83
CA ARG A 42 4.38 -10.88 -6.29
C ARG A 42 3.39 -11.20 -5.18
N VAL A 43 2.19 -10.65 -5.28
CA VAL A 43 1.05 -10.94 -4.42
C VAL A 43 -0.03 -11.56 -5.29
N ASP A 44 -0.49 -12.75 -4.94
CA ASP A 44 -1.55 -13.46 -5.64
C ASP A 44 -2.59 -13.98 -4.65
N TRP A 45 -3.85 -14.03 -5.09
CA TRP A 45 -4.98 -14.51 -4.31
C TRP A 45 -5.96 -15.28 -5.20
N GLY A 46 -6.86 -16.02 -4.56
CA GLY A 46 -7.90 -16.79 -5.25
C GLY A 46 -7.41 -18.15 -5.75
N TYR A 47 -8.25 -19.16 -5.59
CA TYR A 47 -8.00 -20.52 -6.09
C TYR A 47 -8.87 -20.84 -7.31
N ARG A 48 -10.08 -20.30 -7.38
CA ARG A 48 -11.03 -20.58 -8.46
C ARG A 48 -10.76 -19.64 -9.65
N PRO A 49 -11.06 -20.03 -10.89
CA PRO A 49 -10.77 -19.17 -12.04
C PRO A 49 -11.44 -17.78 -12.01
N GLY A 50 -12.55 -17.62 -11.29
CA GLY A 50 -13.30 -16.36 -11.21
C GLY A 50 -12.92 -15.42 -10.06
N ASP A 51 -12.14 -15.89 -9.08
CA ASP A 51 -11.71 -15.08 -7.92
C ASP A 51 -10.20 -14.77 -7.91
N LYS A 52 -9.46 -15.31 -8.87
CA LYS A 52 -8.02 -15.09 -9.01
C LYS A 52 -7.67 -13.65 -9.33
N GLY A 53 -6.65 -13.14 -8.65
CA GLY A 53 -6.00 -11.89 -8.98
C GLY A 53 -4.54 -11.88 -8.59
N GLU A 54 -3.79 -10.95 -9.17
CA GLU A 54 -2.38 -10.76 -8.83
C GLU A 54 -1.93 -9.30 -8.96
N VAL A 55 -1.00 -8.92 -8.09
CA VAL A 55 -0.18 -7.72 -8.20
C VAL A 55 1.27 -8.14 -8.39
N THR A 56 1.82 -7.81 -9.55
CA THR A 56 3.18 -8.16 -9.94
C THR A 56 4.15 -7.00 -9.67
N GLN A 57 5.45 -7.30 -9.73
CA GLN A 57 6.49 -6.27 -9.68
C GLN A 57 6.39 -5.27 -10.85
N ALA A 58 5.82 -5.67 -11.99
CA ALA A 58 5.57 -4.75 -13.10
C ALA A 58 4.46 -3.73 -12.76
N HIS A 59 3.40 -4.16 -12.06
CA HIS A 59 2.36 -3.26 -11.56
C HIS A 59 2.94 -2.28 -10.54
N PHE A 60 3.78 -2.77 -9.62
CA PHE A 60 4.43 -1.92 -8.62
C PHE A 60 5.40 -0.92 -9.26
N ALA A 61 6.26 -1.35 -10.18
CA ALA A 61 7.16 -0.46 -10.91
C ALA A 61 6.40 0.63 -11.68
N LYS A 62 5.27 0.26 -12.30
CA LYS A 62 4.39 1.23 -12.97
C LYS A 62 3.81 2.24 -11.99
N ALA A 63 3.30 1.80 -10.84
CA ALA A 63 2.76 2.70 -9.81
C ALA A 63 3.82 3.69 -9.28
N VAL A 64 5.04 3.19 -9.04
CA VAL A 64 6.18 4.05 -8.65
C VAL A 64 6.52 5.05 -9.75
N GLN A 65 6.57 4.62 -11.01
CA GLN A 65 6.84 5.50 -12.15
C GLN A 65 5.77 6.59 -12.30
N ASP A 66 4.49 6.20 -12.22
CA ASP A 66 3.38 7.14 -12.35
C ASP A 66 3.39 8.17 -11.20
N HIS A 67 3.73 7.75 -9.97
CA HIS A 67 3.93 8.65 -8.82
C HIS A 67 5.08 9.65 -9.02
N VAL A 68 6.27 9.18 -9.43
CA VAL A 68 7.43 10.06 -9.67
C VAL A 68 7.15 11.05 -10.81
N ASN A 69 6.51 10.59 -11.88
CA ASN A 69 6.10 11.46 -12.99
C ASN A 69 5.14 12.55 -12.52
N GLN A 70 4.14 12.19 -11.72
CA GLN A 70 3.16 13.15 -11.21
C GLN A 70 3.84 14.22 -10.35
N ARG A 71 4.79 13.84 -9.48
CA ARG A 71 5.58 14.80 -8.69
C ARG A 71 6.34 15.82 -9.55
N GLN A 72 6.89 15.38 -10.69
CA GLN A 72 7.57 16.28 -11.62
C GLN A 72 6.59 17.22 -12.33
N ILE A 73 5.43 16.70 -12.75
CA ILE A 73 4.35 17.49 -13.35
C ILE A 73 3.87 18.57 -12.37
N ASP A 74 3.74 18.21 -11.10
CA ASP A 74 3.30 19.10 -10.02
C ASP A 74 4.38 20.09 -9.57
N GLY A 75 5.61 19.99 -10.12
CA GLY A 75 6.73 20.87 -9.77
C GLY A 75 7.26 20.67 -8.35
N LEU A 76 7.06 19.49 -7.76
CA LEU A 76 7.49 19.16 -6.39
C LEU A 76 8.99 18.82 -6.29
N ASP A 77 9.68 18.76 -7.42
CA ASP A 77 11.11 18.50 -7.51
C ASP A 77 11.85 19.83 -7.77
N GLU A 78 12.50 20.34 -6.72
CA GLU A 78 13.24 21.61 -6.71
C GLU A 78 14.65 21.51 -7.33
N LYS A 79 15.10 20.31 -7.70
CA LYS A 79 16.40 20.03 -8.30
C LYS A 79 16.29 18.99 -9.40
N ASP A 80 17.29 18.94 -10.28
CA ASP A 80 17.39 17.95 -11.37
C ASP A 80 17.73 16.52 -10.87
N ALA A 81 17.02 16.03 -9.84
CA ALA A 81 17.32 14.77 -9.15
C ALA A 81 17.27 13.56 -10.08
N LEU A 82 16.35 13.54 -11.04
CA LEU A 82 16.25 12.46 -12.02
C LEU A 82 17.50 12.42 -12.92
N GLY A 83 17.93 13.58 -13.43
CA GLY A 83 19.16 13.68 -14.22
C GLY A 83 20.40 13.28 -13.40
N GLN A 84 20.47 13.75 -12.15
CA GLN A 84 21.53 13.37 -11.22
C GLN A 84 21.54 11.86 -10.95
N LEU A 85 20.37 11.23 -10.80
CA LEU A 85 20.24 9.79 -10.57
C LEU A 85 20.74 8.98 -11.77
N VAL A 86 20.39 9.39 -13.00
CA VAL A 86 20.86 8.73 -14.23
C VAL A 86 22.39 8.81 -14.36
N ILE A 87 22.98 9.98 -14.09
CA ILE A 87 24.44 10.15 -14.08
C ILE A 87 25.06 9.28 -12.98
N ALA A 88 24.53 9.34 -11.76
CA ALA A 88 25.01 8.57 -10.62
C ALA A 88 24.99 7.05 -10.90
N ALA A 89 23.89 6.53 -11.42
CA ALA A 89 23.71 5.13 -11.77
C ALA A 89 24.63 4.66 -12.92
N SER A 90 25.18 5.59 -13.70
CA SER A 90 26.17 5.31 -14.75
C SER A 90 27.60 5.11 -14.21
N GLY A 91 27.78 5.03 -12.88
CA GLY A 91 29.07 4.75 -12.24
C GLY A 91 29.83 6.00 -11.76
N PHE A 92 29.18 7.16 -11.77
CA PHE A 92 29.79 8.43 -11.38
C PHE A 92 29.50 8.85 -9.93
N ALA A 93 28.81 8.01 -9.13
CA ALA A 93 28.51 8.30 -7.74
C ALA A 93 28.50 7.06 -6.85
N SER A 94 28.48 7.28 -5.53
CA SER A 94 28.38 6.23 -4.53
C SER A 94 26.97 5.66 -4.41
N ALA A 95 26.84 4.41 -3.96
CA ALA A 95 25.54 3.79 -3.69
C ALA A 95 24.65 4.60 -2.72
N GLY A 96 25.26 5.28 -1.73
CA GLY A 96 24.53 6.16 -0.82
C GLY A 96 23.91 7.36 -1.55
N SER A 97 24.65 7.95 -2.49
CA SER A 97 24.14 9.06 -3.32
C SER A 97 22.99 8.63 -4.22
N LEU A 98 23.03 7.41 -4.77
CA LEU A 98 21.91 6.85 -5.55
C LEU A 98 20.66 6.72 -4.66
N LEU A 99 20.82 6.18 -3.45
CA LEU A 99 19.73 5.99 -2.51
C LEU A 99 19.09 7.32 -2.10
N ASP A 100 19.90 8.34 -1.79
CA ASP A 100 19.40 9.67 -1.41
C ASP A 100 18.59 10.33 -2.54
N LEU A 101 19.05 10.17 -3.80
CA LEU A 101 18.35 10.68 -4.98
C LEU A 101 17.03 9.92 -5.23
N ALA A 102 17.03 8.60 -5.07
CA ALA A 102 15.83 7.79 -5.19
C ALA A 102 14.78 8.14 -4.11
N ILE A 103 15.21 8.28 -2.85
CA ILE A 103 14.35 8.71 -1.73
C ILE A 103 13.76 10.10 -2.00
N TYR A 104 14.56 11.03 -2.54
CA TYR A 104 14.08 12.36 -2.88
C TYR A 104 13.00 12.31 -3.97
N LEU A 105 13.26 11.60 -5.09
CA LEU A 105 12.34 11.52 -6.23
C LEU A 105 10.99 10.90 -5.88
N VAL A 106 10.99 9.87 -5.04
CA VAL A 106 9.74 9.24 -4.58
C VAL A 106 9.01 10.09 -3.53
N GLY A 107 9.66 11.12 -2.98
CA GLY A 107 9.05 12.04 -2.02
C GLY A 107 9.22 11.65 -0.54
N GLY A 108 10.12 10.71 -0.23
CA GLY A 108 10.44 10.33 1.15
C GLY A 108 10.69 8.84 1.35
N LYS A 109 11.14 8.47 2.56
CA LYS A 109 11.52 7.08 2.89
C LYS A 109 10.34 6.11 2.91
N GLN A 110 9.14 6.60 3.25
CA GLN A 110 7.93 5.77 3.36
C GLN A 110 7.12 5.72 2.07
N ALA A 111 7.42 6.58 1.09
CA ALA A 111 6.58 6.72 -0.10
C ALA A 111 6.48 5.42 -0.91
N LEU A 112 7.53 4.59 -0.96
CA LEU A 112 7.42 3.26 -1.60
C LEU A 112 6.42 2.33 -0.91
N LYS A 113 6.36 2.35 0.42
CA LYS A 113 5.37 1.57 1.18
C LYS A 113 3.97 2.13 0.98
N GLU A 114 3.81 3.45 1.01
CA GLU A 114 2.52 4.11 0.74
C GLU A 114 1.99 3.80 -0.67
N ILE A 115 2.85 3.81 -1.69
CA ILE A 115 2.49 3.42 -3.06
C ILE A 115 2.07 1.95 -3.11
N ALA A 116 2.78 1.06 -2.41
CA ALA A 116 2.42 -0.36 -2.35
C ALA A 116 1.06 -0.57 -1.66
N VAL A 117 0.80 0.15 -0.57
CA VAL A 117 -0.49 0.15 0.15
C VAL A 117 -1.61 0.61 -0.77
N GLU A 118 -1.47 1.75 -1.43
CA GLU A 118 -2.50 2.27 -2.34
C GLU A 118 -2.73 1.37 -3.57
N LEU A 119 -1.67 0.72 -4.06
CA LEU A 119 -1.78 -0.28 -5.13
C LEU A 119 -2.57 -1.53 -4.71
N LEU A 120 -2.46 -1.95 -3.44
CA LEU A 120 -3.09 -3.16 -2.92
C LEU A 120 -4.51 -2.94 -2.40
N LYS A 121 -4.81 -1.74 -1.92
CA LYS A 121 -6.10 -1.34 -1.34
C LYS A 121 -7.34 -1.77 -2.15
N PRO A 122 -7.42 -1.56 -3.48
CA PRO A 122 -8.61 -1.97 -4.24
C PRO A 122 -8.79 -3.49 -4.35
N HIS A 123 -7.81 -4.29 -3.90
CA HIS A 123 -7.82 -5.75 -3.98
C HIS A 123 -8.06 -6.42 -2.62
N ALA A 124 -7.98 -5.69 -1.51
CA ALA A 124 -7.97 -6.25 -0.17
C ALA A 124 -9.26 -7.04 0.14
N GLU A 125 -10.43 -6.43 -0.07
CA GLU A 125 -11.74 -7.07 0.15
C GLU A 125 -11.83 -8.43 -0.59
N GLN A 126 -11.53 -8.45 -1.89
CA GLN A 126 -11.61 -9.67 -2.70
C GLN A 126 -10.57 -10.71 -2.25
N ALA A 127 -9.35 -10.29 -1.93
CA ALA A 127 -8.28 -11.18 -1.53
C ALA A 127 -8.53 -11.82 -0.16
N VAL A 128 -9.04 -11.03 0.80
CA VAL A 128 -9.42 -11.52 2.13
C VAL A 128 -10.59 -12.49 2.02
N ALA A 129 -11.63 -12.17 1.24
CA ALA A 129 -12.76 -13.06 1.02
C ALA A 129 -12.32 -14.40 0.38
N ALA A 130 -11.39 -14.35 -0.59
CA ALA A 130 -10.83 -15.54 -1.21
C ALA A 130 -10.03 -16.40 -0.22
N GLN A 131 -9.25 -15.78 0.67
CA GLN A 131 -8.50 -16.49 1.72
C GLN A 131 -9.45 -17.14 2.72
N GLN A 132 -10.47 -16.42 3.18
CA GLN A 132 -11.47 -16.95 4.12
C GLN A 132 -12.24 -18.14 3.54
N GLU A 133 -12.62 -18.08 2.27
CA GLU A 133 -13.27 -19.19 1.56
C GLU A 133 -12.34 -20.40 1.48
N GLN A 134 -11.07 -20.18 1.14
CA GLN A 134 -10.08 -21.25 1.08
C GLN A 134 -9.90 -21.92 2.46
N ASP A 135 -9.70 -21.12 3.52
CA ASP A 135 -9.56 -21.62 4.89
C ASP A 135 -10.79 -22.42 5.33
N ARG A 136 -12.00 -21.99 4.93
CA ARG A 136 -13.24 -22.74 5.20
C ARG A 136 -13.23 -24.09 4.51
N LEU A 137 -12.91 -24.13 3.21
CA LEU A 137 -12.88 -25.37 2.43
C LEU A 137 -11.83 -26.35 2.95
N GLU A 138 -10.67 -25.86 3.37
CA GLU A 138 -9.60 -26.68 3.96
C GLU A 138 -10.08 -27.34 5.26
N ARG A 139 -10.76 -26.59 6.14
CA ARG A 139 -11.36 -27.12 7.39
C ARG A 139 -12.47 -28.15 7.12
N GLU A 140 -13.29 -27.93 6.11
CA GLU A 140 -14.38 -28.84 5.74
C GLU A 140 -13.88 -30.14 5.09
N CYS A 141 -12.78 -30.06 4.31
CA CYS A 141 -12.22 -31.20 3.58
C CYS A 141 -11.15 -31.99 4.37
N GLY A 142 -10.67 -31.46 5.50
CA GLY A 142 -9.81 -32.17 6.45
C GLY A 142 -8.39 -32.45 5.96
N PHE A 143 -7.82 -31.56 5.14
CA PHE A 143 -6.42 -31.62 4.73
C PHE A 143 -5.49 -30.95 5.75
#